data_AF-A0A444K7X3-F1
#
_entry.id   AF-A0A444K7X3-F1
#
_cell.length_a   1.000
_cell.length_b   1.000
_cell.length_c   1.000
_cell.angle_alpha   90.00
_cell.angle_beta   90.00
_cell.angle_gamma   90.00
#
_symmetry.space_group_name_H-M   'P 1'
#
loop_
_entity.id
_entity.type
_entity.pdbx_description
1 polymer ?
#
loop_
_entity_poly.entity_id
_entity_poly.type
_entity_poly.pdbx_seq_one_letter_code
_entity_poly.pdbx_strand_id
1 'polypeptide(L)'
;HGHAPMELYGELGTVFVPDPNFFGGEVRFTDAAKPVKKLPKWNHPFGVPNEMHGQGMMANYRTAGLADMAIAIAEGRPHRCSMELALHAVDVMTGILRSGESGKYVTMQTTCERPAALGVKDAKALLAKKN
;
A
#
# COMPACT_ATOMS: atom_id res chain seq x y z
N HIS A 1 16.34 -17.84 -6.55
CA HIS A 1 15.66 -16.55 -6.83
C HIS A 1 14.46 -16.43 -5.90
N GLY A 2 14.61 -15.73 -4.77
CA GLY A 2 13.59 -15.69 -3.70
C GLY A 2 13.65 -14.39 -2.90
N HIS A 3 14.04 -13.30 -3.55
CA HIS A 3 14.09 -11.98 -2.91
C HIS A 3 12.66 -11.53 -2.58
N ALA A 4 12.48 -10.99 -1.38
CA ALA A 4 11.22 -10.36 -1.03
C ALA A 4 10.98 -9.18 -1.99
N PRO A 5 9.74 -8.92 -2.42
CA PRO A 5 9.45 -7.86 -3.39
C PRO A 5 9.83 -6.46 -2.91
N MET A 6 9.80 -6.24 -1.60
CA MET A 6 10.14 -4.95 -1.00
C MET A 6 10.63 -5.10 0.43
N GLU A 7 11.69 -4.35 0.76
CA GLU A 7 12.26 -4.23 2.10
C GLU A 7 12.51 -2.75 2.40
N LEU A 8 12.12 -2.32 3.60
CA LEU A 8 12.28 -0.94 4.05
C LEU A 8 13.31 -0.91 5.17
N TYR A 9 14.42 -0.23 4.94
CA TYR A 9 15.52 -0.09 5.88
C TYR A 9 15.40 1.25 6.61
N GLY A 10 15.47 1.21 7.94
CA GLY A 10 15.52 2.38 8.80
C GLY A 10 16.60 2.23 9.87
N GLU A 11 16.86 3.32 10.60
CA GLU A 11 17.91 3.37 11.62
C GLU A 11 17.69 2.37 12.76
N LEU A 12 16.44 2.00 13.02
CA LEU A 12 16.05 1.11 14.12
C LEU A 12 15.77 -0.33 13.66
N GLY A 13 15.95 -0.64 12.37
CA GLY A 13 15.58 -1.95 11.86
C GLY A 13 15.11 -2.00 10.42
N THR A 14 14.67 -3.19 10.00
CA THR A 14 14.18 -3.45 8.65
C THR A 14 12.76 -3.99 8.71
N VAL A 15 11.89 -3.51 7.83
CA VAL A 15 10.56 -4.08 7.58
C VAL A 15 10.58 -4.85 6.26
N PHE A 16 10.17 -6.10 6.30
CA PHE A 16 9.99 -6.94 5.13
C PHE A 16 8.52 -6.93 4.74
N VAL A 17 8.24 -6.47 3.53
CA VAL A 17 6.88 -6.31 3.01
C VAL A 17 6.54 -7.52 2.15
N PRO A 18 5.35 -8.13 2.31
CA PRO A 18 4.91 -9.22 1.44
C PRO A 18 4.68 -8.71 0.01
N ASP A 19 4.34 -9.63 -0.91
CA ASP A 19 3.94 -9.27 -2.27
C ASP A 19 2.83 -8.21 -2.27
N PRO A 20 3.09 -6.99 -2.81
CA PRO A 20 2.13 -5.90 -2.79
C PRO A 20 0.97 -6.08 -3.79
N ASN A 21 0.98 -7.12 -4.62
CA ASN A 21 -0.07 -7.39 -5.59
C ASN A 21 -1.42 -7.76 -4.94
N PHE A 22 -1.38 -8.26 -3.70
CA PHE A 22 -2.56 -8.58 -2.90
C PHE A 22 -2.51 -7.85 -1.55
N PHE A 23 -3.63 -7.87 -0.83
CA PHE A 23 -3.79 -7.14 0.43
C PHE A 23 -3.36 -7.95 1.66
N GLY A 24 -2.97 -9.20 1.45
CA GLY A 24 -2.59 -10.15 2.48
C GLY A 24 -1.09 -10.43 2.48
N GLY A 25 -0.70 -11.41 3.29
CA GLY A 25 0.69 -11.75 3.52
C GLY A 25 1.21 -11.19 4.84
N GLU A 26 2.36 -11.71 5.25
CA GLU A 26 2.91 -11.45 6.57
C GLU A 26 3.93 -10.31 6.51
N VAL A 27 3.65 -9.22 7.23
CA VAL A 27 4.63 -8.16 7.46
C VAL A 27 5.59 -8.61 8.55
N ARG A 28 6.89 -8.60 8.23
CA ARG A 28 7.94 -8.96 9.19
C ARG A 28 8.80 -7.75 9.51
N PHE A 29 9.39 -7.70 10.70
CA PHE A 29 10.38 -6.68 11.01
C PHE A 29 11.52 -7.25 11.86
N THR A 30 12.62 -6.52 11.94
CA THR A 30 13.79 -6.77 12.81
C THR A 30 14.20 -5.46 13.44
N ASP A 31 14.74 -5.47 14.67
CA ASP A 31 15.22 -4.29 15.39
C ASP A 31 16.74 -4.05 15.20
N ALA A 32 17.26 -4.44 14.03
CA ALA A 32 18.68 -4.48 13.65
C ALA A 32 19.55 -5.47 14.45
N ALA A 33 19.26 -5.71 15.73
CA ALA A 33 20.05 -6.57 16.60
C ALA A 33 19.58 -8.03 16.57
N LYS A 34 18.27 -8.28 16.46
CA LYS A 34 17.71 -9.64 16.55
C LYS A 34 16.50 -9.85 15.61
N PRO A 35 16.33 -11.07 15.05
CA PRO A 35 15.08 -11.45 14.42
C PRO A 35 13.93 -11.34 15.44
N VAL A 36 12.82 -10.72 15.04
CA VAL A 36 11.63 -10.63 15.89
C VAL A 36 11.07 -12.04 16.15
N LYS A 37 10.92 -12.39 17.43
CA LYS A 37 10.45 -13.73 17.86
C LYS A 37 8.97 -13.99 17.56
N LYS A 38 8.16 -12.94 17.51
CA LYS A 38 6.72 -13.00 17.20
C LYS A 38 6.30 -11.75 16.47
N LEU A 39 5.69 -11.97 15.31
CA LEU A 39 5.28 -10.90 14.42
C LEU A 39 4.04 -10.19 14.97
N PRO A 40 3.87 -8.89 14.67
CA PRO A 40 2.74 -8.15 15.18
C PRO A 40 1.47 -8.74 14.54
N LYS A 41 0.56 -9.24 15.37
CA LYS A 41 -0.76 -9.65 14.89
C LYS A 41 -1.52 -8.40 14.47
N TRP A 42 -1.62 -8.18 13.17
CA TRP A 42 -2.41 -7.10 12.61
C TRP A 42 -3.65 -7.67 11.93
N ASN A 43 -4.77 -7.66 12.66
CA ASN A 43 -6.06 -8.17 12.18
C ASN A 43 -6.74 -7.14 11.26
N HIS A 44 -6.06 -6.76 10.18
CA HIS A 44 -6.63 -5.87 9.17
C HIS A 44 -7.70 -6.63 8.38
N PRO A 45 -8.92 -6.08 8.17
CA PRO A 45 -10.00 -6.77 7.46
C PRO A 45 -9.60 -7.15 6.04
N PHE A 46 -8.78 -6.33 5.39
CA PHE A 46 -8.29 -6.63 4.04
C PHE A 46 -7.18 -7.69 3.99
N GLY A 47 -6.74 -8.23 5.12
CA GLY A 47 -5.81 -9.36 5.15
C GLY A 47 -6.48 -10.72 5.00
N VAL A 48 -7.82 -10.78 4.98
CA VAL A 48 -8.55 -12.06 4.93
C VAL A 48 -8.73 -12.52 3.48
N PRO A 49 -8.33 -13.75 3.12
CA PRO A 49 -8.55 -14.26 1.77
C PRO A 49 -10.03 -14.31 1.39
N ASN A 50 -10.37 -13.78 0.21
CA ASN A 50 -11.76 -13.66 -0.26
C ASN A 50 -11.97 -14.14 -1.71
N GLU A 51 -10.91 -14.50 -2.44
CA GLU A 51 -11.00 -14.95 -3.83
C GLU A 51 -10.03 -16.10 -4.11
N MET A 52 -10.46 -17.06 -4.92
CA MET A 52 -9.65 -18.21 -5.36
C MET A 52 -8.82 -17.84 -6.60
N HIS A 53 -7.51 -18.03 -6.53
CA HIS A 53 -6.56 -17.90 -7.63
C HIS A 53 -5.88 -19.25 -7.91
N GLY A 54 -5.13 -19.36 -9.01
CA GLY A 54 -4.39 -20.59 -9.34
C GLY A 54 -3.35 -21.02 -8.30
N GLN A 55 -2.93 -20.11 -7.42
CA GLN A 55 -1.98 -20.36 -6.33
C GLN A 55 -2.66 -20.55 -4.96
N GLY A 56 -4.00 -20.45 -4.89
CA GLY A 56 -4.78 -20.57 -3.67
C GLY A 56 -5.68 -19.36 -3.39
N MET A 57 -6.26 -19.34 -2.18
CA MET A 57 -7.09 -18.23 -1.72
C MET A 57 -6.24 -17.00 -1.41
N MET A 58 -6.57 -15.87 -2.02
CA MET A 58 -5.86 -14.61 -1.87
C MET A 58 -6.77 -13.52 -1.30
N ALA A 59 -6.19 -12.59 -0.54
CA ALA A 59 -6.87 -11.40 -0.08
C ALA A 59 -6.88 -10.35 -1.20
N ASN A 60 -7.93 -10.37 -2.02
CA ASN A 60 -8.12 -9.46 -3.13
C ASN A 60 -9.27 -8.47 -2.84
N TYR A 61 -8.90 -7.31 -2.28
CA TYR A 61 -9.82 -6.19 -2.04
C TYR A 61 -9.67 -5.10 -3.11
N ARG A 62 -9.43 -5.51 -4.37
CA ARG A 62 -9.56 -4.60 -5.51
C ARG A 62 -10.92 -3.90 -5.44
N THR A 63 -10.96 -2.66 -5.93
CA THR A 63 -12.05 -1.68 -5.77
C THR A 63 -12.18 -1.01 -4.39
N ALA A 64 -11.38 -1.36 -3.38
CA ALA A 64 -11.39 -0.64 -2.09
C ALA A 64 -11.09 0.86 -2.24
N GLY A 65 -10.16 1.24 -3.13
CA GLY A 65 -9.87 2.64 -3.43
C GLY A 65 -11.05 3.38 -4.07
N LEU A 66 -11.82 2.69 -4.93
CA LEU A 66 -13.03 3.26 -5.52
C LEU A 66 -14.14 3.45 -4.48
N ALA A 67 -14.29 2.48 -3.57
CA ALA A 67 -15.25 2.57 -2.48
C ALA A 67 -14.90 3.71 -1.50
N ASP A 68 -13.61 3.86 -1.12
CA ASP A 68 -13.14 5.00 -0.31
C ASP A 68 -13.42 6.33 -1.01
N MET A 69 -13.18 6.40 -2.33
CA MET A 69 -13.44 7.60 -3.12
C MET A 69 -14.93 7.99 -3.11
N ALA A 70 -15.83 7.03 -3.34
CA ALA A 70 -17.27 7.29 -3.33
C ALA A 70 -17.75 7.82 -1.96
N ILE A 71 -17.24 7.24 -0.87
CA ILE A 71 -17.53 7.70 0.49
C ILE A 71 -16.93 9.09 0.74
N ALA A 72 -15.68 9.31 0.33
CA ALA A 72 -14.99 10.59 0.51
C ALA A 72 -15.73 11.75 -0.18
N ILE A 73 -16.27 11.50 -1.38
CA ILE A 73 -17.12 12.46 -2.10
C ILE A 73 -18.40 12.76 -1.31
N ALA A 74 -19.07 11.73 -0.80
CA ALA A 74 -20.31 11.89 -0.03
C ALA A 74 -20.09 12.62 1.30
N GLU A 75 -18.93 12.43 1.94
CA GLU A 75 -18.55 13.03 3.23
C GLU A 75 -17.83 14.39 3.07
N GLY A 76 -17.48 14.80 1.85
CA GLY A 76 -16.73 16.04 1.61
C GLY A 76 -15.30 16.02 2.16
N ARG A 77 -14.63 14.87 2.20
CA ARG A 77 -13.25 14.72 2.68
C ARG A 77 -12.26 14.39 1.54
N PRO A 78 -10.94 14.64 1.73
CA PRO A 78 -9.93 14.17 0.79
C PRO A 78 -10.00 12.65 0.59
N HIS A 79 -9.82 12.24 -0.66
CA HIS A 79 -9.90 10.85 -1.09
C HIS A 79 -8.49 10.25 -0.97
N ARG A 80 -8.33 9.02 -0.48
CA ARG A 80 -6.97 8.44 -0.35
C ARG A 80 -6.30 8.22 -1.71
N CYS A 81 -7.10 7.85 -2.71
CA CYS A 81 -6.68 7.75 -4.11
C CYS A 81 -7.01 9.04 -4.86
N SER A 82 -6.40 10.16 -4.47
CA SER A 82 -6.67 11.47 -5.07
C SER A 82 -6.02 11.66 -6.44
N MET A 83 -6.46 12.69 -7.17
CA MET A 83 -5.86 13.05 -8.46
C MET A 83 -4.42 13.53 -8.30
N GLU A 84 -4.12 14.28 -7.25
CA GLU A 84 -2.78 14.81 -6.95
C GLU A 84 -1.79 13.67 -6.72
N LEU A 85 -2.19 12.64 -5.97
CA LEU A 85 -1.36 11.44 -5.77
C LEU A 85 -1.12 10.71 -7.10
N ALA A 86 -2.17 10.52 -7.90
CA ALA A 86 -2.06 9.84 -9.19
C ALA A 86 -1.14 10.61 -10.16
N LEU A 87 -1.30 11.93 -10.22
CA LEU A 87 -0.45 12.82 -11.03
C LEU A 87 1.01 12.75 -10.55
N HIS A 88 1.23 12.80 -9.24
CA HIS A 88 2.58 12.72 -8.69
C HIS A 88 3.25 11.37 -8.97
N ALA A 89 2.50 10.27 -8.87
CA ALA A 89 3.02 8.95 -9.25
C ALA A 89 3.42 8.89 -10.73
N VAL A 90 2.64 9.49 -11.63
CA VAL A 90 2.99 9.58 -13.07
C VAL A 90 4.24 10.43 -13.29
N ASP A 91 4.39 11.55 -12.60
CA ASP A 91 5.61 12.37 -12.67
C ASP A 91 6.84 11.58 -12.21
N VAL A 92 6.74 10.82 -11.11
CA VAL A 92 7.82 9.93 -10.65
C VAL A 92 8.15 8.85 -11.68
N MET A 93 7.14 8.12 -12.19
CA MET A 93 7.35 7.06 -13.18
C MET A 93 8.01 7.59 -14.46
N THR A 94 7.54 8.72 -14.98
CA THR A 94 8.14 9.35 -16.16
C THR A 94 9.50 9.97 -15.87
N GLY A 95 9.71 10.48 -14.65
CA GLY A 95 11.00 10.98 -14.17
C GLY A 95 12.08 9.90 -14.12
N ILE A 96 11.73 8.68 -13.71
CA ILE A 96 12.65 7.53 -13.74
C ILE A 96 13.12 7.24 -15.18
N LEU A 97 12.21 7.24 -16.16
CA LEU A 97 12.57 7.04 -17.56
C LEU A 97 13.49 8.16 -18.07
N ARG A 98 13.13 9.43 -17.84
CA ARG A 98 13.96 10.60 -18.22
C ARG A 98 15.34 10.57 -17.57
N SER A 99 15.44 10.13 -16.31
CA SER A 99 16.71 10.00 -15.60
C SER A 99 17.57 8.90 -16.22
N GLY A 100 16.98 7.75 -16.56
CA GLY A 100 17.66 6.66 -17.25
C GLY A 100 18.19 7.05 -18.63
N GLU A 101 17.42 7.80 -19.42
CA GLU A 101 17.82 8.28 -20.75
C GLU A 101 18.92 9.35 -20.69
N SER A 102 18.82 10.29 -19.75
CA SER A 102 19.72 11.44 -19.67
C SER A 102 20.98 11.20 -18.81
N GLY A 103 20.98 10.16 -17.98
CA GLY A 103 22.02 9.91 -16.97
C GLY A 103 22.09 10.97 -15.87
N LYS A 104 21.03 11.76 -15.68
CA LYS A 104 20.98 12.90 -14.74
C LYS A 104 19.89 12.73 -13.70
N TYR A 105 20.06 13.42 -12.57
CA TYR A 105 18.98 13.60 -11.61
C TYR A 105 17.86 14.43 -12.23
N VAL A 106 16.61 14.03 -11.97
CA VAL A 106 15.41 14.72 -12.43
C VAL A 106 14.63 15.20 -11.20
N THR A 107 14.46 16.51 -11.07
CA THR A 107 13.60 17.09 -10.02
C THR A 107 12.14 16.88 -10.39
N MET A 108 11.33 16.40 -9.44
CA MET A 108 9.88 16.24 -9.64
C MET A 108 9.22 17.61 -9.71
N GLN A 109 8.22 17.73 -10.57
CA GLN A 109 7.48 18.99 -10.81
C GLN A 109 6.19 19.06 -10.01
N THR A 110 5.76 17.94 -9.46
CA THR A 110 4.51 17.77 -8.73
C THR A 110 4.76 17.32 -7.30
N THR A 111 3.74 17.47 -6.46
CA THR A 111 3.71 16.94 -5.09
C THR A 111 2.28 16.59 -4.72
N CYS A 112 2.08 15.90 -3.61
CA CYS A 112 0.77 15.59 -3.06
C CYS A 112 0.84 15.51 -1.53
N GLU A 113 -0.27 15.78 -0.86
CA GLU A 113 -0.38 15.43 0.56
C GLU A 113 -0.25 13.93 0.75
N ARG A 114 0.40 13.50 1.83
CA ARG A 114 0.47 12.08 2.18
C ARG A 114 -0.96 11.59 2.50
N PRO A 115 -1.50 10.60 1.77
CA PRO A 115 -2.84 10.09 2.06
C PRO A 115 -2.95 9.53 3.48
N ALA A 116 -4.11 9.70 4.10
CA ALA A 116 -4.40 9.08 5.38
C ALA A 116 -4.34 7.55 5.25
N ALA A 117 -3.72 6.88 6.23
CA ALA A 117 -3.72 5.42 6.27
C ALA A 117 -5.15 4.88 6.33
N LEU A 118 -5.42 3.76 5.65
CA LEU A 118 -6.68 3.04 5.78
C LEU A 118 -6.56 2.10 6.99
N GLY A 119 -7.09 2.52 8.13
CA GLY A 119 -7.05 1.74 9.36
C GLY A 119 -8.11 0.65 9.42
N VAL A 120 -8.00 -0.22 10.43
CA VAL A 120 -8.93 -1.35 10.68
C VAL A 120 -10.39 -0.89 10.73
N LYS A 121 -10.68 0.25 11.37
CA LYS A 121 -12.04 0.78 11.51
C LYS A 121 -12.63 1.15 10.14
N ASP A 122 -11.90 1.92 9.35
CA ASP A 122 -12.34 2.40 8.04
C ASP A 122 -12.48 1.23 7.06
N ALA A 123 -11.52 0.29 7.07
CA ALA A 123 -11.60 -0.92 6.26
C ALA A 123 -12.82 -1.79 6.62
N LYS A 124 -13.20 -1.90 7.90
CA LYS A 124 -14.44 -2.60 8.30
C LYS A 124 -15.68 -1.89 7.77
N ALA A 125 -15.71 -0.55 7.83
CA ALA A 125 -16.83 0.22 7.32
C ALA A 125 -17.04 0.01 5.81
N LEU A 126 -15.96 -0.16 5.04
CA LEU A 126 -16.03 -0.48 3.61
C LEU A 126 -16.64 -1.86 3.31
N LEU A 127 -16.57 -2.81 4.26
CA LEU A 127 -17.12 -4.16 4.09
C LEU A 127 -18.55 -4.30 4.65
N ALA A 128 -19.04 -3.30 5.37
CA ALA A 128 -20.38 -3.35 5.95
C ALA A 128 -21.43 -3.34 4.82
N LYS A 129 -22.36 -4.29 4.86
CA LYS A 129 -23.56 -4.20 4.02
C LYS A 129 -24.36 -2.98 4.46
N LYS A 130 -24.72 -2.11 3.51
CA LYS A 130 -25.76 -1.10 3.77
C LYS A 130 -27.06 -1.86 4.05
N ASN A 131 -27.59 -1.71 5.26
CA ASN A 131 -28.95 -2.10 5.59
C ASN A 131 -29.94 -1.18 4.87
#